data_AF-A0A7Y2CY30-F1
#
_entry.id   AF-A0A7Y2CY30-F1
#
_cell.length_a   1.000
_cell.length_b   1.000
_cell.length_c   1.000
_cell.angle_alpha   90.00
_cell.angle_beta   90.00
_cell.angle_gamma   90.00
#
_symmetry.space_group_name_H-M   'P 1'
#
loop_
_entity.id
_entity.type
_entity.pdbx_description
1 polymer ?
#
loop_
_entity_poly.entity_id
_entity_poly.type
_entity_poly.pdbx_seq_one_letter_code
_entity_poly.pdbx_strand_id
1 'polypeptide(L)'
;MSNAQLETAIESAWDTRDKITPQTTGETREAIEDTLNALDSGKLRVAERQEDGTWHVNQWAKKAVLLGFRIKDMEHQEGGPQGGGWWDKVDSKFVGWGDNQWKEAGFRAVPNCVVRRSAYIAPGVVLMPSFVNIGAYVDSGTMVDTWATVGSCAQIGKNVHLSGGVGIGGVLEPMQAGPTIIEDNCFIGARSEVVEGCIVREGSVLGMGVFIGQSTKIVDRDTGEVMYGEVPSGSVVVAGTMPSKNNVNLYCAVIVKRVDERTRSKTSINELLRD
;
A
#
# COMPACT_ATOMS: atom_id res chain seq x y z
N MET A 1 -4.43 4.30 24.45
CA MET A 1 -3.70 3.15 25.03
C MET A 1 -2.34 2.98 24.34
N SER A 2 -1.38 2.28 24.93
CA SER A 2 -0.15 1.88 24.21
C SER A 2 -0.45 0.80 23.17
N ASN A 3 0.39 0.65 22.13
CA ASN A 3 0.20 -0.39 21.11
C ASN A 3 0.16 -1.81 21.73
N ALA A 4 0.96 -2.09 22.76
CA ALA A 4 0.95 -3.38 23.45
C ALA A 4 -0.38 -3.69 24.17
N GLN A 5 -1.00 -2.67 24.76
CA GLN A 5 -2.33 -2.80 25.38
C GLN A 5 -3.42 -3.01 24.33
N LEU A 6 -3.34 -2.27 23.21
CA LEU A 6 -4.27 -2.44 22.09
C LEU A 6 -4.14 -3.84 21.49
N GLU A 7 -2.92 -4.32 21.26
CA GLU A 7 -2.67 -5.68 20.76
C GLU A 7 -3.35 -6.74 21.62
N THR A 8 -3.14 -6.69 22.94
CA THR A 8 -3.77 -7.64 23.87
C THR A 8 -5.30 -7.60 23.78
N ALA A 9 -5.89 -6.39 23.72
CA ALA A 9 -7.34 -6.22 23.62
C ALA A 9 -7.90 -6.72 22.27
N ILE A 10 -7.20 -6.46 21.17
CA ILE A 10 -7.59 -6.90 19.84
C ILE A 10 -7.50 -8.42 19.70
N GLU A 11 -6.47 -9.04 20.25
CA GLU A 11 -6.35 -10.51 20.27
C GLU A 11 -7.51 -11.14 21.05
N SER A 12 -7.84 -10.60 22.23
CA SER A 12 -9.00 -11.07 22.99
C SER A 12 -10.33 -10.86 22.25
N ALA A 13 -10.48 -9.74 21.53
CA ALA A 13 -11.66 -9.48 20.72
C ALA A 13 -11.74 -10.45 19.52
N TRP A 14 -10.58 -10.79 18.93
CA TRP A 14 -10.49 -11.69 17.79
C TRP A 14 -10.92 -13.13 18.13
N ASP A 15 -10.56 -13.62 19.32
CA ASP A 15 -10.96 -14.94 19.80
C ASP A 15 -12.48 -15.07 19.98
N THR A 16 -13.16 -13.94 20.20
CA THR A 16 -14.62 -13.89 20.37
C THR A 16 -15.35 -13.18 19.22
N ARG A 17 -14.69 -13.03 18.06
CA ARG A 17 -15.18 -12.23 16.91
C ARG A 17 -16.56 -12.61 16.39
N ASP A 18 -17.01 -13.84 16.58
CA ASP A 18 -18.33 -14.31 16.17
C ASP A 18 -19.47 -13.70 17.00
N LYS A 19 -19.14 -13.14 18.17
CA LYS A 19 -20.06 -12.38 19.03
C LYS A 19 -20.01 -10.88 18.80
N ILE A 20 -19.06 -10.40 17.98
CA ILE A 20 -18.88 -8.98 17.69
C ILE A 20 -19.79 -8.61 16.53
N THR A 21 -20.68 -7.65 16.80
CA THR A 21 -21.69 -7.16 15.87
C THR A 21 -21.69 -5.62 15.89
N PRO A 22 -22.46 -4.96 15.03
CA PRO A 22 -22.61 -3.50 15.06
C PRO A 22 -23.14 -2.97 16.40
N GLN A 23 -23.86 -3.78 17.17
CA GLN A 23 -24.39 -3.42 18.51
C GLN A 23 -23.34 -3.58 19.63
N THR A 24 -22.15 -4.12 19.34
CA THR A 24 -21.07 -4.21 20.32
C THR A 24 -20.66 -2.81 20.78
N THR A 25 -20.52 -2.62 22.10
CA THR A 25 -20.14 -1.37 22.77
C THR A 25 -19.10 -1.63 23.86
N GLY A 26 -18.65 -0.58 24.56
CA GLY A 26 -17.67 -0.68 25.65
C GLY A 26 -16.25 -0.95 25.16
N GLU A 27 -15.41 -1.49 26.05
CA GLU A 27 -13.96 -1.65 25.86
C GLU A 27 -13.58 -2.36 24.55
N THR A 28 -14.34 -3.37 24.12
CA THR A 28 -14.09 -4.08 22.86
C THR A 28 -14.21 -3.15 21.65
N ARG A 29 -15.27 -2.33 21.59
CA ARG A 29 -15.45 -1.37 20.50
C ARG A 29 -14.37 -0.30 20.56
N GLU A 30 -14.13 0.25 21.76
CA GLU A 30 -13.12 1.30 21.98
C GLU A 30 -11.73 0.82 21.54
N ALA A 31 -11.32 -0.41 21.88
CA ALA A 31 -10.04 -0.98 21.45
C ALA A 31 -9.93 -1.13 19.92
N ILE A 32 -11.01 -1.57 19.26
CA ILE A 32 -11.06 -1.66 17.78
C ILE A 32 -10.93 -0.26 17.17
N GLU A 33 -11.73 0.69 17.61
CA GLU A 33 -11.73 2.06 17.09
C GLU A 33 -10.41 2.79 17.36
N ASP A 34 -9.83 2.64 18.55
CA ASP A 34 -8.52 3.21 18.91
C ASP A 34 -7.40 2.61 18.05
N THR A 35 -7.45 1.31 17.74
CA THR A 35 -6.47 0.67 16.85
C THR A 35 -6.60 1.18 15.42
N LEU A 36 -7.83 1.34 14.91
CA LEU A 36 -8.09 1.94 13.61
C LEU A 36 -7.62 3.41 13.55
N ASN A 37 -7.79 4.17 14.64
CA ASN A 37 -7.28 5.54 14.75
C ASN A 37 -5.74 5.58 14.83
N ALA A 38 -5.11 4.60 15.48
CA ALA A 38 -3.66 4.47 15.50
C ALA A 38 -3.09 4.18 14.10
N LEU A 39 -3.77 3.34 13.32
CA LEU A 39 -3.48 3.14 11.89
C LEU A 39 -3.71 4.41 11.07
N ASP A 40 -4.83 5.11 11.28
CA ASP A 40 -5.17 6.33 10.54
C ASP A 40 -4.15 7.47 10.73
N SER A 41 -3.58 7.55 11.94
CA SER A 41 -2.58 8.55 12.33
C SER A 41 -1.13 8.11 12.09
N GLY A 42 -0.90 6.87 11.65
CA GLY A 42 0.43 6.33 11.39
C GLY A 42 1.23 5.96 12.65
N LYS A 43 0.63 6.06 13.85
CA LYS A 43 1.22 5.61 15.13
C LYS A 43 1.32 4.08 15.23
N LEU A 44 0.54 3.40 14.41
CA LEU A 44 0.61 1.98 14.15
C LEU A 44 0.67 1.79 12.64
N ARG A 45 1.39 0.77 12.19
CA ARG A 45 1.37 0.32 10.80
C ARG A 45 1.30 -1.20 10.73
N VAL A 46 0.71 -1.71 9.65
CA VAL A 46 0.44 -3.15 9.48
C VAL A 46 1.71 -3.96 9.28
N ALA A 47 2.74 -3.38 8.67
CA ALA A 47 4.05 -4.00 8.59
C ALA A 47 5.16 -2.97 8.81
N GLU A 48 6.25 -3.41 9.44
CA GLU A 48 7.37 -2.58 9.87
C GLU A 48 8.69 -3.23 9.46
N ARG A 49 9.59 -2.41 8.90
CA ARG A 49 10.95 -2.84 8.59
C ARG A 49 11.76 -2.98 9.88
N GLN A 50 12.32 -4.15 10.10
CA GLN A 50 13.21 -4.47 11.22
C GLN A 50 14.64 -4.01 10.93
N GLU A 51 15.50 -4.02 11.96
CA GLU A 51 16.91 -3.59 11.84
C GLU A 51 17.72 -4.43 10.83
N ASP A 52 17.36 -5.70 10.66
CA ASP A 52 17.97 -6.61 9.69
C ASP A 52 17.49 -6.39 8.24
N GLY A 53 16.58 -5.44 8.02
CA GLY A 53 16.00 -5.12 6.72
C GLY A 53 14.82 -5.99 6.30
N THR A 54 14.42 -6.96 7.12
CA THR A 54 13.20 -7.75 6.90
C THR A 54 11.95 -6.98 7.30
N TRP A 55 10.79 -7.40 6.80
CA TRP A 55 9.50 -6.78 7.15
C TRP A 55 8.72 -7.69 8.08
N HIS A 56 8.41 -7.19 9.27
CA HIS A 56 7.56 -7.85 10.26
C HIS A 56 6.10 -7.42 10.07
N VAL A 57 5.16 -8.36 10.13
CA VAL A 57 3.72 -8.09 9.98
C VAL A 57 3.06 -8.08 11.36
N ASN A 58 2.49 -6.94 11.72
CA ASN A 58 1.63 -6.77 12.90
C ASN A 58 0.26 -7.40 12.62
N GLN A 59 0.15 -8.72 12.77
CA GLN A 59 -1.07 -9.47 12.45
C GLN A 59 -2.30 -8.96 13.20
N TRP A 60 -2.14 -8.53 14.45
CA TRP A 60 -3.21 -7.96 15.25
C TRP A 60 -3.80 -6.68 14.63
N ALA A 61 -3.00 -5.87 13.92
CA ALA A 61 -3.51 -4.71 13.22
C ALA A 61 -4.48 -5.10 12.08
N LYS A 62 -4.20 -6.21 11.37
CA LYS A 62 -5.11 -6.76 10.36
C LYS A 62 -6.38 -7.33 11.00
N LYS A 63 -6.26 -8.00 12.15
CA LYS A 63 -7.41 -8.45 12.95
C LYS A 63 -8.30 -7.26 13.33
N ALA A 64 -7.73 -6.14 13.77
CA ALA A 64 -8.47 -4.92 14.08
C ALA A 64 -9.23 -4.37 12.88
N VAL A 65 -8.63 -4.36 11.68
CA VAL A 65 -9.32 -3.97 10.44
C VAL A 65 -10.53 -4.88 10.15
N LEU A 66 -10.35 -6.20 10.24
CA LEU A 66 -11.43 -7.16 10.02
C LEU A 66 -12.54 -7.06 11.08
N LEU A 67 -12.18 -6.79 12.35
CA LEU A 67 -13.13 -6.49 13.42
C LEU A 67 -13.85 -5.16 13.18
N GLY A 68 -13.17 -4.15 12.64
CA GLY A 68 -13.73 -2.89 12.19
C GLY A 68 -14.93 -3.08 11.25
N PHE A 69 -14.84 -4.04 10.33
CA PHE A 69 -15.95 -4.39 9.43
C PHE A 69 -17.13 -5.07 10.12
N ARG A 70 -16.94 -5.67 11.30
CA ARG A 70 -18.00 -6.32 12.08
C ARG A 70 -18.74 -5.35 12.97
N ILE A 71 -18.06 -4.32 13.47
CA ILE A 71 -18.66 -3.31 14.34
C ILE A 71 -19.38 -2.19 13.57
N LYS A 72 -19.45 -2.24 12.24
CA LYS A 72 -20.15 -1.22 11.45
C LYS A 72 -21.15 -1.86 10.48
N ASP A 73 -22.39 -1.38 10.55
CA ASP A 73 -23.44 -1.74 9.60
C ASP A 73 -23.26 -1.03 8.28
N MET A 74 -23.87 -1.57 7.22
CA MET A 74 -23.96 -0.87 5.94
C MET A 74 -24.84 0.37 6.10
N GLU A 75 -24.39 1.49 5.54
CA GLU A 75 -25.11 2.75 5.60
C GLU A 75 -25.05 3.49 4.28
N HIS A 76 -25.99 4.43 4.10
CA HIS A 76 -26.00 5.31 2.95
C HIS A 76 -24.92 6.39 3.13
N GLN A 77 -24.06 6.55 2.12
CA GLN A 77 -23.04 7.59 2.08
C GLN A 77 -23.40 8.58 0.96
N GLU A 78 -23.68 9.83 1.31
CA GLU A 78 -24.14 10.87 0.39
C GLU A 78 -23.01 11.41 -0.51
N GLY A 79 -23.35 12.31 -1.45
CA GLY A 79 -22.39 13.05 -2.28
C GLY A 79 -22.21 12.51 -3.70
N GLY A 80 -23.06 11.57 -4.13
CA GLY A 80 -23.07 11.04 -5.48
C GLY A 80 -23.70 12.01 -6.52
N PRO A 81 -23.48 11.75 -7.82
CA PRO A 81 -24.08 12.56 -8.89
C PRO A 81 -25.60 12.61 -8.79
N GLN A 82 -26.19 13.77 -9.10
CA GLN A 82 -27.65 13.99 -9.09
C GLN A 82 -28.32 13.69 -7.74
N GLY A 83 -27.60 13.88 -6.62
CA GLY A 83 -28.12 13.61 -5.28
C GLY A 83 -28.17 12.13 -4.92
N GLY A 84 -27.51 11.27 -5.71
CA GLY A 84 -27.29 9.88 -5.36
C GLY A 84 -26.25 9.71 -4.25
N GLY A 85 -25.90 8.47 -3.98
CA GLY A 85 -24.91 8.11 -2.98
C GLY A 85 -24.41 6.68 -3.15
N TRP A 86 -23.71 6.20 -2.14
CA TRP A 86 -23.15 4.86 -2.03
C TRP A 86 -23.77 4.10 -0.85
N TRP A 87 -23.53 2.80 -0.83
CA TRP A 87 -23.93 1.90 0.24
C TRP A 87 -22.71 1.10 0.68
N ASP A 88 -22.06 1.52 1.75
CA ASP A 88 -20.82 0.92 2.30
C ASP A 88 -20.81 1.10 3.82
N LYS A 89 -19.87 0.44 4.50
CA LYS A 89 -19.66 0.51 5.96
C LYS A 89 -18.28 0.99 6.37
N VAL A 90 -17.44 1.37 5.41
CA VAL A 90 -16.12 1.96 5.67
C VAL A 90 -16.19 3.44 5.34
N ASP A 91 -15.95 4.28 6.35
CA ASP A 91 -15.94 5.72 6.17
C ASP A 91 -14.76 6.20 5.32
N SER A 92 -14.96 7.34 4.66
CA SER A 92 -13.84 8.15 4.17
C SER A 92 -12.96 8.59 5.33
N LYS A 93 -11.64 8.62 5.12
CA LYS A 93 -10.67 9.24 6.05
C LYS A 93 -11.05 10.67 6.40
N PHE A 94 -11.65 11.39 5.44
CA PHE A 94 -11.91 12.82 5.53
C PHE A 94 -13.29 13.15 6.10
N VAL A 95 -14.10 12.15 6.48
CA VAL A 95 -15.43 12.41 7.04
C VAL A 95 -15.29 13.26 8.31
N GLY A 96 -15.99 14.41 8.36
CA GLY A 96 -15.95 15.33 9.49
C GLY A 96 -14.65 16.16 9.64
N TRP A 97 -13.73 16.13 8.68
CA TRP A 97 -12.53 16.98 8.74
C TRP A 97 -12.85 18.46 8.52
N GLY A 98 -12.25 19.32 9.34
CA GLY A 98 -12.22 20.77 9.15
C GLY A 98 -10.81 21.28 8.81
N ASP A 99 -10.67 22.59 8.69
CA ASP A 99 -9.42 23.26 8.27
C ASP A 99 -8.20 22.90 9.13
N ASN A 100 -8.40 22.65 10.42
CA ASN A 100 -7.29 22.32 11.33
C ASN A 100 -6.71 20.95 11.02
N GLN A 101 -7.56 19.94 10.80
CA GLN A 101 -7.11 18.59 10.41
C GLN A 101 -6.38 18.61 9.07
N TRP A 102 -6.88 19.37 8.09
CA TRP A 102 -6.21 19.52 6.79
C TRP A 102 -4.82 20.16 6.91
N LYS A 103 -4.70 21.23 7.71
CA LYS A 103 -3.42 21.93 7.93
C LYS A 103 -2.41 21.07 8.69
N GLU A 104 -2.86 20.37 9.73
CA GLU A 104 -2.01 19.49 10.54
C GLU A 104 -1.51 18.28 9.74
N ALA A 105 -2.38 17.67 8.93
CA ALA A 105 -2.03 16.50 8.14
C ALA A 105 -0.98 16.80 7.05
N GLY A 106 -0.97 18.02 6.49
CA GLY A 106 0.13 18.52 5.67
C GLY A 106 0.33 17.84 4.31
N PHE A 107 -0.65 17.07 3.81
CA PHE A 107 -0.65 16.50 2.46
C PHE A 107 -1.70 17.17 1.57
N ARG A 108 -1.62 16.91 0.26
CA ARG A 108 -2.56 17.44 -0.73
C ARG A 108 -3.51 16.36 -1.24
N ALA A 109 -4.81 16.54 -1.02
CA ALA A 109 -5.88 15.71 -1.57
C ALA A 109 -6.53 16.41 -2.77
N VAL A 110 -6.21 15.99 -3.98
CA VAL A 110 -6.78 16.57 -5.20
C VAL A 110 -8.15 15.95 -5.49
N PRO A 111 -9.21 16.75 -5.72
CA PRO A 111 -10.51 16.22 -6.11
C PRO A 111 -10.40 15.38 -7.39
N ASN A 112 -10.89 14.14 -7.44
CA ASN A 112 -11.75 13.42 -6.48
C ASN A 112 -11.05 12.20 -5.84
N CYS A 113 -9.85 12.36 -5.27
CA CYS A 113 -9.16 11.26 -4.58
C CYS A 113 -10.00 10.66 -3.44
N VAL A 114 -9.91 9.34 -3.25
CA VAL A 114 -10.68 8.60 -2.25
C VAL A 114 -9.72 7.87 -1.32
N VAL A 115 -9.85 8.10 -0.01
CA VAL A 115 -9.05 7.43 1.02
C VAL A 115 -9.99 6.88 2.07
N ARG A 116 -9.90 5.58 2.37
CA ARG A 116 -10.67 4.97 3.46
C ARG A 116 -10.02 5.27 4.81
N ARG A 117 -10.86 5.45 5.84
CA ARG A 117 -10.40 5.61 7.23
C ARG A 117 -9.48 4.47 7.63
N SER A 118 -8.48 4.76 8.45
CA SER A 118 -7.40 3.86 8.88
C SER A 118 -6.33 3.62 7.82
N ALA A 119 -6.29 4.42 6.76
CA ALA A 119 -5.11 4.58 5.92
C ALA A 119 -4.31 5.80 6.40
N TYR A 120 -3.00 5.64 6.57
CA TYR A 120 -2.12 6.75 6.91
C TYR A 120 -1.59 7.43 5.64
N ILE A 121 -1.64 8.77 5.65
CA ILE A 121 -1.08 9.63 4.61
C ILE A 121 -0.17 10.63 5.30
N ALA A 122 1.14 10.54 5.02
CA ALA A 122 2.14 11.39 5.63
C ALA A 122 2.18 12.82 5.04
N PRO A 123 2.78 13.78 5.76
CA PRO A 123 3.00 15.13 5.24
C PRO A 123 3.78 15.16 3.93
N GLY A 124 3.45 16.10 3.06
CA GLY A 124 4.08 16.28 1.75
C GLY A 124 3.61 15.31 0.67
N VAL A 125 2.76 14.33 0.99
CA VAL A 125 2.16 13.44 -0.01
C VAL A 125 1.22 14.23 -0.94
N VAL A 126 1.19 13.85 -2.21
CA VAL A 126 0.19 14.35 -3.19
C VAL A 126 -0.66 13.19 -3.67
N LEU A 127 -1.96 13.26 -3.37
CA LEU A 127 -2.97 12.35 -3.86
C LEU A 127 -3.68 13.01 -5.04
N MET A 128 -3.35 12.58 -6.26
CA MET A 128 -4.15 12.86 -7.45
C MET A 128 -5.47 12.06 -7.38
N PRO A 129 -6.41 12.18 -8.33
CA PRO A 129 -7.60 11.32 -8.36
C PRO A 129 -7.24 9.83 -8.34
N SER A 130 -7.23 9.24 -7.16
CA SER A 130 -6.67 7.91 -6.87
C SER A 130 -7.46 7.25 -5.73
N PHE A 131 -7.14 5.99 -5.43
CA PHE A 131 -7.75 5.25 -4.32
C PHE A 131 -6.68 4.74 -3.34
N VAL A 132 -6.85 5.02 -2.05
CA VAL A 132 -6.02 4.45 -0.97
C VAL A 132 -6.92 3.71 0.01
N ASN A 133 -6.66 2.42 0.19
CA ASN A 133 -7.52 1.53 0.95
C ASN A 133 -7.06 1.39 2.42
N ILE A 134 -7.95 0.85 3.24
CA ILE A 134 -7.78 0.71 4.70
C ILE A 134 -6.47 -0.01 5.09
N GLY A 135 -5.80 0.48 6.13
CA GLY A 135 -4.55 -0.06 6.67
C GLY A 135 -3.31 0.25 5.82
N ALA A 136 -3.45 0.89 4.67
CA ALA A 136 -2.31 1.34 3.88
C ALA A 136 -1.51 2.42 4.62
N TYR A 137 -0.22 2.49 4.33
CA TYR A 137 0.70 3.49 4.87
C TYR A 137 1.42 4.16 3.71
N VAL A 138 1.18 5.45 3.50
CA VAL A 138 1.84 6.25 2.44
C VAL A 138 2.75 7.28 3.10
N ASP A 139 4.05 7.05 3.02
CA ASP A 139 5.06 7.87 3.72
C ASP A 139 5.40 9.18 2.97
N SER A 140 6.15 10.05 3.64
CA SER A 140 6.31 11.46 3.28
C SER A 140 6.90 11.67 1.88
N GLY A 141 6.45 12.73 1.21
CA GLY A 141 6.97 13.14 -0.11
C GLY A 141 6.55 12.24 -1.27
N THR A 142 5.72 11.23 -1.03
CA THR A 142 5.24 10.32 -2.06
C THR A 142 4.19 10.96 -2.98
N MET A 143 4.27 10.64 -4.27
CA MET A 143 3.31 11.04 -5.28
C MET A 143 2.44 9.83 -5.68
N VAL A 144 1.12 9.96 -5.51
CA VAL A 144 0.12 8.98 -5.93
C VAL A 144 -0.65 9.58 -7.11
N ASP A 145 -0.22 9.25 -8.33
CA ASP A 145 -0.76 9.86 -9.55
C ASP A 145 -2.18 9.39 -9.91
N THR A 146 -2.74 10.07 -10.91
CA THR A 146 -4.11 9.86 -11.37
C THR A 146 -4.37 8.40 -11.73
N TRP A 147 -5.44 7.86 -11.16
CA TRP A 147 -5.90 6.47 -11.25
C TRP A 147 -4.94 5.44 -10.68
N ALA A 148 -3.95 5.85 -9.89
CA ALA A 148 -3.19 4.90 -9.09
C ALA A 148 -4.07 4.34 -7.96
N THR A 149 -3.72 3.13 -7.51
CA THR A 149 -4.39 2.44 -6.40
C THR A 149 -3.36 1.97 -5.39
N VAL A 150 -3.56 2.30 -4.12
CA VAL A 150 -2.81 1.75 -2.99
C VAL A 150 -3.74 0.84 -2.20
N GLY A 151 -3.55 -0.48 -2.36
CA GLY A 151 -4.39 -1.51 -1.78
C GLY A 151 -4.30 -1.62 -0.26
N SER A 152 -5.19 -2.41 0.33
CA SER A 152 -5.28 -2.55 1.78
C SER A 152 -3.97 -3.06 2.37
N CYS A 153 -3.56 -2.48 3.49
CA CYS A 153 -2.32 -2.81 4.19
C CYS A 153 -1.02 -2.49 3.42
N ALA A 154 -1.06 -2.03 2.17
CA ALA A 154 0.15 -1.76 1.40
C ALA A 154 1.05 -0.72 2.09
N GLN A 155 2.37 -0.91 2.01
CA GLN A 155 3.36 -0.02 2.62
C GLN A 155 4.12 0.70 1.51
N ILE A 156 3.93 2.02 1.41
CA ILE A 156 4.60 2.87 0.45
C ILE A 156 5.59 3.76 1.21
N GLY A 157 6.86 3.64 0.86
CA GLY A 157 7.97 4.37 1.45
C GLY A 157 7.97 5.86 1.14
N LYS A 158 9.04 6.54 1.55
CA LYS A 158 9.25 7.98 1.35
C LYS A 158 9.67 8.26 -0.08
N ASN A 159 9.26 9.42 -0.60
CA ASN A 159 9.65 9.91 -1.93
C ASN A 159 9.40 8.89 -3.05
N VAL A 160 8.38 8.03 -2.89
CA VAL A 160 7.98 7.10 -3.93
C VAL A 160 7.17 7.86 -4.98
N HIS A 161 7.33 7.51 -6.25
CA HIS A 161 6.45 8.00 -7.32
C HIS A 161 5.67 6.83 -7.91
N LEU A 162 4.39 6.74 -7.55
CA LEU A 162 3.44 5.85 -8.19
C LEU A 162 2.82 6.59 -9.37
N SER A 163 3.27 6.27 -10.58
CA SER A 163 2.80 6.94 -11.80
C SER A 163 1.33 6.63 -12.12
N GLY A 164 0.77 7.33 -13.10
CA GLY A 164 -0.64 7.21 -13.45
C GLY A 164 -1.08 5.78 -13.77
N GLY A 165 -2.13 5.31 -13.10
CA GLY A 165 -2.68 3.97 -13.26
C GLY A 165 -1.82 2.85 -12.68
N VAL A 166 -0.88 3.14 -11.78
CA VAL A 166 -0.15 2.11 -11.05
C VAL A 166 -1.06 1.48 -9.99
N GLY A 167 -1.15 0.16 -9.96
CA GLY A 167 -1.83 -0.54 -8.88
C GLY A 167 -0.86 -1.25 -7.94
N ILE A 168 -1.03 -1.00 -6.65
CA ILE A 168 -0.35 -1.69 -5.57
C ILE A 168 -1.37 -2.58 -4.87
N GLY A 169 -1.22 -3.90 -4.99
CA GLY A 169 -2.18 -4.88 -4.51
C GLY A 169 -2.34 -4.87 -2.99
N GLY A 170 -3.58 -5.00 -2.51
CA GLY A 170 -3.89 -5.10 -1.10
C GLY A 170 -3.78 -6.53 -0.57
N VAL A 171 -3.37 -6.70 0.69
CA VAL A 171 -3.26 -8.02 1.34
C VAL A 171 -3.75 -7.95 2.78
N LEU A 172 -5.06 -8.13 2.97
CA LEU A 172 -5.67 -8.21 4.30
C LEU A 172 -5.71 -9.65 4.84
N GLU A 173 -6.04 -10.60 3.97
CA GLU A 173 -5.98 -12.03 4.26
C GLU A 173 -5.10 -12.74 3.20
N PRO A 174 -4.38 -13.81 3.57
CA PRO A 174 -4.33 -14.43 4.89
C PRO A 174 -3.51 -13.62 5.91
N MET A 175 -3.76 -13.85 7.21
CA MET A 175 -3.27 -13.00 8.29
C MET A 175 -1.73 -12.88 8.33
N GLN A 176 -1.05 -13.99 8.09
CA GLN A 176 0.40 -14.11 8.09
C GLN A 176 1.08 -13.51 6.84
N ALA A 177 0.34 -13.24 5.76
CA ALA A 177 0.95 -12.75 4.52
C ALA A 177 1.44 -11.30 4.69
N GLY A 178 2.64 -11.03 4.21
CA GLY A 178 3.14 -9.66 4.10
C GLY A 178 2.26 -8.83 3.17
N PRO A 179 2.00 -7.54 3.48
CA PRO A 179 1.43 -6.64 2.50
C PRO A 179 2.41 -6.36 1.36
N THR A 180 1.89 -5.86 0.24
CA THR A 180 2.75 -5.36 -0.84
C THR A 180 3.52 -4.15 -0.34
N ILE A 181 4.83 -4.14 -0.57
CA ILE A 181 5.75 -3.12 -0.06
C ILE A 181 6.49 -2.47 -1.22
N ILE A 182 6.47 -1.14 -1.25
CA ILE A 182 7.33 -0.32 -2.11
C ILE A 182 8.20 0.50 -1.18
N GLU A 183 9.50 0.20 -1.12
CA GLU A 183 10.44 0.89 -0.24
C GLU A 183 10.78 2.30 -0.74
N ASP A 184 11.54 3.04 0.06
CA ASP A 184 11.85 4.45 -0.16
C ASP A 184 12.48 4.70 -1.55
N ASN A 185 12.22 5.88 -2.09
CA ASN A 185 12.82 6.40 -3.33
C ASN A 185 12.56 5.57 -4.61
N CYS A 186 11.58 4.66 -4.57
CA CYS A 186 11.20 3.89 -5.75
C CYS A 186 10.43 4.76 -6.76
N PHE A 187 10.66 4.49 -8.05
CA PHE A 187 9.82 4.99 -9.14
C PHE A 187 9.07 3.83 -9.77
N ILE A 188 7.75 3.89 -9.81
CA ILE A 188 6.90 2.88 -10.44
C ILE A 188 6.24 3.52 -11.66
N GLY A 189 6.68 3.12 -12.86
CA GLY A 189 6.20 3.66 -14.12
C GLY A 189 4.73 3.36 -14.39
N ALA A 190 4.11 4.19 -15.24
CA ALA A 190 2.68 4.15 -15.49
C ALA A 190 2.19 2.76 -15.94
N ARG A 191 0.99 2.38 -15.50
CA ARG A 191 0.33 1.10 -15.83
C ARG A 191 1.10 -0.14 -15.38
N SER A 192 2.03 0.00 -14.46
CA SER A 192 2.65 -1.12 -13.76
C SER A 192 1.79 -1.58 -12.59
N GLU A 193 1.93 -2.83 -12.20
CA GLU A 193 1.19 -3.44 -11.10
C GLU A 193 2.13 -4.25 -10.22
N VAL A 194 2.08 -4.07 -8.89
CA VAL A 194 2.83 -4.88 -7.92
C VAL A 194 1.85 -5.42 -6.90
N VAL A 195 1.77 -6.73 -6.72
CA VAL A 195 0.66 -7.39 -5.99
C VAL A 195 1.13 -8.53 -5.08
N GLU A 196 0.19 -9.13 -4.35
CA GLU A 196 0.37 -10.40 -3.65
C GLU A 196 1.51 -10.41 -2.61
N GLY A 197 1.78 -9.26 -1.98
CA GLY A 197 2.83 -9.17 -0.97
C GLY A 197 4.24 -9.08 -1.54
N CYS A 198 4.37 -8.81 -2.85
CA CYS A 198 5.68 -8.58 -3.45
C CYS A 198 6.34 -7.33 -2.86
N ILE A 199 7.67 -7.32 -2.86
CA ILE A 199 8.49 -6.23 -2.34
C ILE A 199 9.31 -5.63 -3.48
N VAL A 200 9.19 -4.31 -3.65
CA VAL A 200 10.12 -3.53 -4.47
C VAL A 200 11.06 -2.79 -3.54
N ARG A 201 12.32 -3.20 -3.53
CA ARG A 201 13.32 -2.67 -2.61
C ARG A 201 13.81 -1.29 -3.01
N GLU A 202 14.38 -0.61 -2.03
CA GLU A 202 14.74 0.80 -2.04
C GLU A 202 15.43 1.26 -3.34
N GLY A 203 15.03 2.43 -3.83
CA GLY A 203 15.66 3.10 -4.97
C GLY A 203 15.42 2.48 -6.34
N SER A 204 14.63 1.40 -6.43
CA SER A 204 14.34 0.72 -7.69
C SER A 204 13.48 1.56 -8.64
N VAL A 205 13.65 1.33 -9.94
CA VAL A 205 12.93 2.00 -11.02
C VAL A 205 12.26 0.97 -11.89
N LEU A 206 10.94 0.87 -11.80
CA LEU A 206 10.13 0.10 -12.74
C LEU A 206 9.73 1.01 -13.91
N GLY A 207 9.95 0.56 -15.14
CA GLY A 207 9.38 1.16 -16.34
C GLY A 207 7.85 1.05 -16.38
N MET A 208 7.27 1.41 -17.52
CA MET A 208 5.83 1.24 -17.74
C MET A 208 5.48 -0.23 -18.00
N GLY A 209 4.28 -0.66 -17.59
CA GLY A 209 3.75 -2.00 -17.90
C GLY A 209 4.51 -3.15 -17.23
N VAL A 210 5.16 -2.91 -16.10
CA VAL A 210 5.84 -3.93 -15.31
C VAL A 210 4.83 -4.53 -14.32
N PHE A 211 4.60 -5.84 -14.39
CA PHE A 211 3.61 -6.58 -13.62
C PHE A 211 4.30 -7.61 -12.73
N ILE A 212 4.31 -7.38 -11.42
CA ILE A 212 5.01 -8.23 -10.45
C ILE A 212 3.98 -8.82 -9.47
N GLY A 213 3.71 -10.11 -9.63
CA GLY A 213 3.06 -10.94 -8.62
C GLY A 213 3.98 -12.07 -8.16
N GLN A 214 3.52 -12.90 -7.25
CA GLN A 214 4.30 -14.02 -6.68
C GLN A 214 4.67 -15.07 -7.75
N SER A 215 3.93 -15.11 -8.86
CA SER A 215 4.21 -15.99 -10.01
C SER A 215 5.02 -15.34 -11.13
N THR A 216 5.29 -14.04 -11.05
CA THR A 216 6.07 -13.34 -12.08
C THR A 216 7.54 -13.72 -11.96
N LYS A 217 8.13 -14.18 -13.06
CA LYS A 217 9.58 -14.32 -13.19
C LYS A 217 10.23 -12.94 -13.29
N ILE A 218 11.16 -12.65 -12.40
CA ILE A 218 12.00 -11.46 -12.42
C ILE A 218 13.40 -11.92 -12.83
N VAL A 219 13.85 -11.50 -14.01
CA VAL A 219 15.06 -12.03 -14.65
C VAL A 219 16.13 -10.96 -14.66
N ASP A 220 17.31 -11.26 -14.13
CA ASP A 220 18.47 -10.38 -14.25
C ASP A 220 19.18 -10.65 -15.60
N ARG A 221 19.21 -9.66 -16.50
CA ARG A 221 19.71 -9.89 -17.87
C ARG A 221 21.20 -10.20 -17.94
N ASP A 222 21.98 -9.69 -16.97
CA ASP A 222 23.43 -9.81 -16.99
C ASP A 222 23.88 -11.15 -16.45
N THR A 223 23.14 -11.69 -15.47
CA THR A 223 23.48 -12.95 -14.79
C THR A 223 22.63 -14.15 -15.24
N GLY A 224 21.45 -13.90 -15.81
CA GLY A 224 20.45 -14.92 -16.12
C GLY A 224 19.70 -15.47 -14.90
N GLU A 225 19.93 -14.90 -13.71
CA GLU A 225 19.24 -15.30 -12.48
C GLU A 225 17.73 -15.04 -12.59
N VAL A 226 16.92 -15.97 -12.08
CA VAL A 226 15.46 -15.85 -12.03
C VAL A 226 15.00 -15.80 -10.57
N MET A 227 14.40 -14.68 -10.19
CA MET A 227 13.84 -14.37 -8.89
C MET A 227 12.31 -14.30 -8.96
N TYR A 228 11.66 -14.29 -7.79
CA TYR A 228 10.21 -14.17 -7.63
C TYR A 228 9.92 -13.34 -6.38
N GLY A 229 8.81 -12.58 -6.41
CA GLY A 229 8.28 -11.89 -5.22
C GLY A 229 9.07 -10.67 -4.75
N GLU A 230 10.35 -10.53 -5.09
CA GLU A 230 11.20 -9.44 -4.62
C GLU A 230 12.06 -8.85 -5.74
N VAL A 231 12.00 -7.53 -5.90
CA VAL A 231 12.91 -6.76 -6.76
C VAL A 231 14.05 -6.22 -5.88
N PRO A 232 15.32 -6.58 -6.14
CA PRO A 232 16.47 -6.11 -5.35
C PRO A 232 16.65 -4.59 -5.42
N SER A 233 17.29 -4.00 -4.40
CA SER A 233 17.51 -2.55 -4.32
C SER A 233 18.23 -1.99 -5.54
N GLY A 234 17.86 -0.77 -5.94
CA GLY A 234 18.47 -0.07 -7.07
C GLY A 234 18.27 -0.75 -8.43
N SER A 235 17.34 -1.69 -8.55
CA SER A 235 17.08 -2.37 -9.82
C SER A 235 16.37 -1.44 -10.79
N VAL A 236 16.81 -1.42 -12.05
CA VAL A 236 16.05 -0.86 -13.16
C VAL A 236 15.36 -2.00 -13.88
N VAL A 237 14.03 -2.00 -13.87
CA VAL A 237 13.20 -3.13 -14.32
C VAL A 237 12.31 -2.69 -15.49
N VAL A 238 12.28 -3.48 -16.55
CA VAL A 238 11.39 -3.28 -17.71
C VAL A 238 10.56 -4.53 -17.98
N ALA A 239 9.46 -4.35 -18.70
CA ALA A 239 8.68 -5.47 -19.21
C ALA A 239 9.47 -6.22 -20.29
N GLY A 240 9.46 -7.54 -20.23
CA GLY A 240 10.14 -8.39 -21.20
C GLY A 240 9.45 -9.73 -21.36
N THR A 241 10.13 -10.65 -22.05
CA THR A 241 9.64 -12.01 -22.22
C THR A 241 10.79 -13.00 -22.18
N MET A 242 10.49 -14.25 -21.78
CA MET A 242 11.42 -15.37 -21.88
C MET A 242 10.88 -16.46 -22.82
N PRO A 243 11.77 -17.17 -23.54
CA PRO A 243 11.39 -18.36 -24.30
C PRO A 243 10.67 -19.40 -23.43
N SER A 244 9.58 -19.92 -23.96
CA SER A 244 8.83 -21.03 -23.40
C SER A 244 8.73 -22.15 -24.43
N LYS A 245 7.72 -23.02 -24.32
CA LYS A 245 7.48 -24.13 -25.23
C LYS A 245 6.89 -23.64 -26.56
N ASN A 246 7.08 -24.43 -27.60
CA ASN A 246 6.45 -24.26 -28.91
C ASN A 246 6.71 -22.90 -29.59
N ASN A 247 7.91 -22.33 -29.41
CA ASN A 247 8.29 -21.03 -29.97
C ASN A 247 7.39 -19.87 -29.51
N VAL A 248 6.82 -19.99 -28.30
CA VAL A 248 6.05 -18.94 -27.64
C VAL A 248 6.90 -18.35 -26.52
N ASN A 249 6.89 -17.02 -26.39
CA ASN A 249 7.48 -16.34 -25.25
C ASN A 249 6.41 -16.04 -24.21
N LEU A 250 6.77 -16.14 -22.93
CA LEU A 250 5.92 -15.75 -21.81
C LEU A 250 6.45 -14.48 -21.16
N TYR A 251 5.54 -13.69 -20.60
CA TYR A 251 5.87 -12.46 -19.89
C TYR A 251 6.85 -12.71 -18.73
N CYS A 252 7.78 -11.78 -18.53
CA CYS A 252 8.60 -11.66 -17.34
C CYS A 252 8.97 -10.19 -17.10
N ALA A 253 9.32 -9.86 -15.86
CA ALA A 253 10.03 -8.62 -15.56
C ALA A 253 11.53 -8.83 -15.77
N VAL A 254 12.22 -7.84 -16.34
CA VAL A 254 13.66 -7.95 -16.63
C VAL A 254 14.40 -6.82 -15.92
N ILE A 255 15.33 -7.17 -15.03
CA ILE A 255 16.30 -6.24 -14.48
C ILE A 255 17.37 -6.00 -15.56
N VAL A 256 17.43 -4.78 -16.07
CA VAL A 256 18.37 -4.38 -17.13
C VAL A 256 19.66 -3.80 -16.57
N LYS A 257 19.64 -3.29 -15.35
CA LYS A 257 20.84 -2.87 -14.60
C LYS A 257 20.50 -2.66 -13.14
N ARG A 258 21.53 -2.59 -12.32
CA ARG A 258 21.45 -2.16 -10.92
C ARG A 258 22.25 -0.86 -10.75
N VAL A 259 21.65 0.12 -10.09
CA VAL A 259 22.26 1.43 -9.85
C VAL A 259 22.40 1.69 -8.36
N ASP A 260 23.52 2.33 -7.98
CA ASP A 260 23.70 2.82 -6.62
C ASP A 260 22.95 4.14 -6.39
N GLU A 261 22.83 4.54 -5.13
CA GLU A 261 22.16 5.78 -4.71
C GLU A 261 22.77 7.02 -5.38
N ARG A 262 24.10 7.03 -5.54
CA ARG A 262 24.84 8.15 -6.14
C ARG A 262 24.47 8.32 -7.62
N THR A 263 24.37 7.23 -8.35
CA THR A 263 23.95 7.20 -9.76
C THR A 263 22.47 7.56 -9.86
N ARG A 264 21.63 7.04 -8.96
CA ARG A 264 20.19 7.35 -8.92
C ARG A 264 19.90 8.84 -8.74
N SER A 265 20.64 9.52 -7.86
CA SER A 265 20.45 10.95 -7.58
C SER A 265 20.88 11.88 -8.73
N LYS A 266 21.75 11.42 -9.64
CA LYS A 266 22.32 12.23 -10.72
C LYS A 266 21.74 11.94 -12.09
N THR A 267 21.15 10.75 -12.27
CA THR A 267 20.64 10.28 -13.55
C THR A 267 19.13 10.41 -13.59
N SER A 268 18.61 11.04 -14.64
CA SER A 268 17.16 11.16 -14.81
C SER A 268 16.52 9.78 -15.00
N ILE A 269 15.25 9.64 -14.63
CA ILE A 269 14.50 8.39 -14.82
C ILE A 269 14.53 7.95 -16.29
N ASN A 270 14.40 8.90 -17.22
CA ASN A 270 14.43 8.63 -18.65
C ASN A 270 15.78 8.08 -19.13
N GLU A 271 16.90 8.57 -18.59
CA GLU A 271 18.23 8.04 -18.90
C GLU A 271 18.42 6.63 -18.32
N LEU A 272 17.92 6.38 -17.11
CA LEU A 272 17.95 5.03 -16.53
C LEU A 272 17.17 4.02 -17.38
N LEU A 273 16.08 4.40 -18.03
CA LEU A 273 15.24 3.47 -18.79
C LEU A 273 15.66 3.27 -20.27
N ARG A 274 16.62 4.04 -20.80
CA ARG A 274 17.00 4.00 -22.22
C ARG A 274 17.94 2.86 -22.62
N ASP A 275 18.69 2.30 -21.67
CA ASP A 275 19.67 1.21 -21.87
C ASP A 275 19.36 0.00 -20.99
#